data_AF-A0AAD7J3L9-F1
#
_entry.id   AF-A0AAD7J3L9-F1
#
_cell.length_a   1.000
_cell.length_b   1.000
_cell.length_c   1.000
_cell.angle_alpha   90.00
_cell.angle_beta   90.00
_cell.angle_gamma   90.00
#
_symmetry.space_group_name_H-M   'P 1'
#
loop_
_entity.id
_entity.type
_entity.pdbx_description
1 polymer ?
#
loop_
_entity_poly.entity_id
_entity_poly.type
_entity_poly.pdbx_seq_one_letter_code
_entity_poly.pdbx_strand_id
1 'polypeptide(L)'
;MRRLGCSAVESMHHIFVDCIHFAVWRSDAASELLAHTALKLSEAEISVDDQQGILRAAKFLFIDDAVTWPLKISQYYVGQIPSIRDLFTATMIPGVVKRRKLTSHISADWHTSSIRLAGRIFGSIQRTMAARVAGAV
;
A
#
# COMPACT_ATOMS: atom_id res chain seq x y z
N MET A 1 -30.05 -3.02 -0.08
CA MET A 1 -29.05 -2.68 -1.12
C MET A 1 -27.76 -2.23 -0.40
N ARG A 2 -26.60 -2.84 -0.64
CA ARG A 2 -25.35 -2.51 0.08
C ARG A 2 -24.80 -1.16 -0.41
N ARG A 3 -24.20 -0.34 0.47
CA ARG A 3 -24.08 1.13 0.36
C ARG A 3 -23.27 1.62 -0.84
N LEU A 4 -22.36 0.79 -1.35
CA LEU A 4 -21.46 1.06 -2.50
C LEU A 4 -21.82 0.25 -3.77
N GLY A 5 -22.98 -0.40 -3.82
CA GLY A 5 -23.34 -1.26 -4.96
C GLY A 5 -22.56 -2.58 -5.03
N CYS A 6 -21.81 -2.93 -3.97
CA CYS A 6 -21.06 -4.18 -3.90
C CYS A 6 -21.90 -5.35 -3.38
N SER A 7 -21.64 -6.55 -3.91
CA SER A 7 -22.30 -7.81 -3.53
C SER A 7 -21.64 -8.50 -2.32
N ALA A 8 -20.59 -7.91 -1.73
CA ALA A 8 -19.87 -8.39 -0.54
C ALA A 8 -20.27 -7.63 0.74
N VAL A 9 -20.14 -8.26 1.92
CA VAL A 9 -20.43 -7.58 3.19
C VAL A 9 -19.41 -6.44 3.33
N GLU A 10 -19.84 -5.26 3.76
CA GLU A 10 -18.96 -4.10 3.97
C GLU A 10 -18.07 -4.32 5.19
N SER A 11 -17.13 -5.26 5.09
CA SER A 11 -16.00 -5.36 6.00
C SER A 11 -14.98 -4.26 5.67
N MET A 12 -14.12 -3.95 6.63
CA MET A 12 -12.98 -3.06 6.39
C MET A 12 -12.14 -3.59 5.22
N HIS A 13 -11.85 -4.89 5.22
CA HIS A 13 -11.11 -5.53 4.13
C HIS A 13 -11.74 -5.27 2.76
N HIS A 14 -13.06 -5.49 2.64
CA HIS A 14 -13.76 -5.23 1.39
C HIS A 14 -13.61 -3.77 0.96
N ILE A 15 -13.83 -2.82 1.86
CA ILE A 15 -13.76 -1.38 1.56
C ILE A 15 -12.38 -0.99 1.03
N PHE A 16 -11.33 -1.39 1.75
CA PHE A 16 -9.98 -0.92 1.47
C PHE A 16 -9.32 -1.72 0.34
N VAL A 17 -9.56 -3.03 0.24
CA VAL A 17 -8.81 -3.95 -0.63
C VAL A 17 -9.60 -4.39 -1.85
N ASP A 18 -10.88 -4.74 -1.69
CA ASP A 18 -11.66 -5.40 -2.77
C ASP A 18 -12.59 -4.47 -3.53
N CYS A 19 -13.05 -3.39 -2.91
CA CYS A 19 -14.18 -2.62 -3.39
C CYS A 19 -13.86 -1.96 -4.73
N ILE A 20 -14.63 -2.32 -5.78
CA ILE A 20 -14.40 -1.84 -7.14
C ILE A 20 -14.45 -0.32 -7.25
N HIS A 21 -15.26 0.34 -6.40
CA HIS A 21 -15.38 1.79 -6.38
C HIS A 21 -14.06 2.50 -6.05
N PHE A 22 -13.18 1.86 -5.29
CA PHE A 22 -11.88 2.40 -4.89
C PHE A 22 -10.70 1.75 -5.63
N ALA A 23 -10.96 0.88 -6.62
CA ALA A 23 -9.91 0.16 -7.35
C ALA A 23 -8.94 1.11 -8.07
N VAL A 24 -9.46 2.18 -8.69
CA VAL A 24 -8.64 3.19 -9.34
C VAL A 24 -7.72 3.88 -8.33
N TRP A 25 -8.22 4.23 -7.14
CA TRP A 25 -7.39 4.90 -6.12
C TRP A 25 -6.28 3.99 -5.59
N ARG A 26 -6.54 2.69 -5.46
CA ARG A 26 -5.50 1.70 -5.14
C ARG A 26 -4.46 1.60 -6.26
N SER A 27 -4.90 1.54 -7.51
CA SER A 27 -4.02 1.45 -8.68
C SER A 27 -3.11 2.67 -8.82
N ASP A 28 -3.69 3.87 -8.65
CA ASP A 28 -2.95 5.14 -8.71
C ASP A 28 -1.92 5.21 -7.58
N ALA A 29 -2.33 4.90 -6.35
CA ALA A 29 -1.44 4.88 -5.20
C ALA A 29 -0.31 3.85 -5.35
N ALA A 30 -0.61 2.66 -5.88
CA ALA A 30 0.40 1.63 -6.16
C ALA A 30 1.40 2.10 -7.22
N SER A 31 0.92 2.79 -8.26
CA SER A 31 1.75 3.31 -9.35
C SER A 31 2.68 4.43 -8.86
N GLU A 32 2.16 5.36 -8.06
CA GLU A 32 2.95 6.42 -7.42
C GLU A 32 4.01 5.83 -6.47
N LEU A 33 3.60 4.89 -5.62
CA LEU A 33 4.51 4.23 -4.68
C LEU A 33 5.62 3.47 -5.40
N LEU A 34 5.27 2.75 -6.47
CA LEU A 34 6.21 2.00 -7.29
C LEU A 34 7.24 2.94 -7.93
N ALA A 35 6.80 4.05 -8.51
CA ALA A 35 7.68 5.04 -9.12
C ALA A 35 8.64 5.67 -8.10
N HIS A 36 8.14 6.09 -6.93
CA HIS A 36 8.97 6.63 -5.86
C HIS A 36 9.96 5.60 -5.30
N THR A 37 9.52 4.35 -5.14
CA THR A 37 10.39 3.27 -4.67
C THR A 37 11.51 2.99 -5.68
N ALA A 38 11.18 2.91 -6.98
CA ALA A 38 12.16 2.71 -8.05
C ALA A 38 13.20 3.83 -8.10
N LEU A 39 12.77 5.09 -7.97
CA LEU A 39 13.68 6.23 -7.93
C LEU A 39 14.68 6.11 -6.78
N LYS A 40 14.21 5.82 -5.56
CA LYS A 40 15.09 5.67 -4.38
C LYS A 40 16.06 4.50 -4.51
N LEU A 41 15.63 3.40 -5.11
CA LEU A 41 16.52 2.25 -5.36
C LEU A 41 17.58 2.57 -6.42
N SER A 42 17.21 3.32 -7.46
CA SER A 42 18.15 3.79 -8.47
C SER A 42 19.18 4.77 -7.88
N GLU A 43 18.75 5.73 -7.06
CA GLU A 43 19.64 6.67 -6.36
C GLU A 43 20.57 5.97 -5.36
N ALA A 44 20.14 4.83 -4.81
CA ALA A 44 20.96 4.01 -3.93
C ALA A 44 21.90 3.05 -4.69
N GLU A 45 21.91 3.10 -6.02
CA GLU A 45 22.72 2.28 -6.93
C GLU A 45 22.45 0.77 -6.77
N ILE A 46 21.21 0.40 -6.47
CA ILE A 46 20.81 -1.01 -6.37
C ILE A 46 20.70 -1.62 -7.77
N SER A 47 21.26 -2.81 -7.97
CA SER A 47 21.18 -3.50 -9.26
C SER A 47 19.73 -3.80 -9.66
N VAL A 48 19.41 -3.78 -10.95
CA VAL A 48 18.03 -3.99 -11.43
C VAL A 48 17.48 -5.35 -10.98
N ASP A 49 18.32 -6.39 -10.96
CA ASP A 49 17.93 -7.73 -10.50
C ASP A 49 17.55 -7.74 -9.02
N ASP A 50 18.31 -7.02 -8.20
CA ASP A 50 18.06 -6.88 -6.77
C ASP A 50 16.81 -6.04 -6.47
N GLN A 51 16.42 -5.12 -7.36
CA GLN A 51 15.23 -4.29 -7.17
C GLN A 51 13.91 -5.07 -7.29
N GLN A 52 13.89 -6.19 -8.02
CA GLN A 52 12.66 -6.86 -8.44
C GLN A 52 11.75 -7.24 -7.25
N GLY A 53 12.32 -7.79 -6.18
CA GLY A 53 11.57 -8.19 -5.00
C GLY A 53 10.90 -7.00 -4.28
N ILE A 54 11.64 -5.89 -4.17
CA ILE A 54 11.17 -4.66 -3.51
C ILE A 54 10.09 -3.98 -4.34
N LEU A 55 10.31 -3.85 -5.65
CA LEU A 55 9.35 -3.25 -6.58
C LEU A 55 8.09 -4.09 -6.69
N ARG A 56 8.22 -5.43 -6.68
CA ARG A 56 7.06 -6.31 -6.59
C ARG A 56 6.27 -6.03 -5.31
N ALA A 57 6.92 -6.01 -4.15
CA ALA A 57 6.23 -5.76 -2.90
C ALA A 57 5.54 -4.37 -2.86
N ALA A 58 6.15 -3.33 -3.44
CA ALA A 58 5.50 -2.01 -3.60
C ALA A 58 4.25 -2.08 -4.48
N LYS A 59 4.35 -2.74 -5.65
CA LYS A 59 3.23 -2.89 -6.61
C LYS A 59 2.01 -3.57 -6.00
N PHE A 60 2.25 -4.55 -5.13
CA PHE A 60 1.21 -5.39 -4.53
C PHE A 60 0.85 -4.97 -3.10
N LEU A 61 1.29 -3.78 -2.64
CA LEU A 61 1.06 -3.36 -1.26
C LEU A 61 -0.43 -3.24 -0.91
N PHE A 62 -1.23 -2.66 -1.83
CA PHE A 62 -2.64 -2.32 -1.57
C PHE A 62 -3.64 -3.39 -1.98
N ILE A 63 -3.18 -4.58 -2.37
CA ILE A 63 -4.03 -5.71 -2.74
C ILE A 63 -3.58 -6.98 -2.03
N ASP A 64 -4.47 -7.96 -1.95
CA ASP A 64 -4.13 -9.30 -1.47
C ASP A 64 -3.13 -9.96 -2.43
N ASP A 65 -1.99 -10.36 -1.88
CA ASP A 65 -0.94 -11.04 -2.62
C ASP A 65 -0.18 -11.97 -1.68
N ALA A 66 -0.08 -13.23 -2.09
CA ALA A 66 0.48 -14.29 -1.25
C ALA A 66 2.00 -14.21 -1.09
N VAL A 67 2.69 -13.38 -1.89
CA VAL A 67 4.14 -13.21 -1.85
C VAL A 67 4.52 -12.01 -0.99
N THR A 68 3.81 -10.90 -1.16
CA THR A 68 4.04 -9.65 -0.44
C THR A 68 3.55 -9.74 1.00
N TRP A 69 2.36 -10.29 1.24
CA TRP A 69 1.76 -10.35 2.57
C TRP A 69 1.93 -11.74 3.19
N PRO A 70 2.54 -11.86 4.39
CA PRO A 70 2.73 -13.16 5.04
C PRO A 70 1.44 -13.93 5.29
N LEU A 71 0.36 -13.21 5.60
CA LEU A 71 -0.98 -13.78 5.80
C LEU A 71 -1.83 -13.76 4.52
N LYS A 72 -1.22 -13.43 3.37
CA LYS A 72 -1.86 -13.26 2.05
C LYS A 72 -2.94 -12.17 1.98
N ILE A 73 -3.15 -11.46 3.09
CA ILE A 73 -4.19 -10.46 3.28
C ILE A 73 -3.52 -9.11 3.51
N SER A 74 -3.90 -8.12 2.71
CA SER A 74 -3.40 -6.76 2.86
C SER A 74 -4.06 -6.05 4.04
N GLN A 75 -3.23 -5.47 4.90
CA GLN A 75 -3.66 -4.76 6.12
C GLN A 75 -3.13 -3.33 6.17
N TYR A 76 -2.84 -2.73 5.01
CA TYR A 76 -2.29 -1.37 4.91
C TYR A 76 -3.17 -0.32 5.61
N TYR A 77 -4.49 -0.53 5.61
CA TYR A 77 -5.48 0.40 6.17
C TYR A 77 -5.50 0.43 7.70
N VAL A 78 -4.84 -0.52 8.38
CA VAL A 78 -4.58 -0.47 9.83
C VAL A 78 -3.12 -0.11 10.15
N GLY A 79 -2.40 0.45 9.17
CA GLY A 79 -1.03 0.93 9.34
C GLY A 79 0.04 -0.16 9.25
N GLN A 80 -0.33 -1.40 8.92
CA GLN A 80 0.65 -2.46 8.69
C GLN A 80 1.29 -2.34 7.31
N ILE A 81 2.54 -2.76 7.19
CA ILE A 81 3.23 -2.97 5.93
C ILE A 81 3.90 -4.35 5.97
N PRO A 82 4.12 -5.01 4.83
CA PRO A 82 4.88 -6.25 4.78
C PRO A 82 6.30 -6.03 5.29
N SER A 83 6.94 -7.10 5.81
CA SER A 83 8.35 -7.04 6.22
C SER A 83 9.23 -6.81 4.99
N ILE A 84 9.67 -5.57 4.80
CA ILE A 84 10.64 -5.25 3.74
C ILE A 84 12.08 -5.51 4.15
N ARG A 85 12.33 -5.75 5.44
CA ARG A 85 13.69 -5.92 5.97
C ARG A 85 14.41 -7.09 5.30
N ASP A 86 13.68 -8.16 5.04
CA ASP A 86 14.20 -9.39 4.45
C ASP A 86 14.43 -9.24 2.94
N LEU A 87 13.89 -8.19 2.32
CA LEU A 87 14.14 -7.83 0.92
C LEU A 87 15.47 -7.08 0.75
N PHE A 88 16.08 -6.56 1.82
CA PHE A 88 17.38 -5.89 1.77
C PHE A 88 18.47 -6.79 2.34
N THR A 89 19.18 -7.49 1.46
CA THR A 89 20.25 -8.40 1.87
C THR A 89 21.60 -7.69 2.01
N ALA A 90 22.56 -8.35 2.65
CA ALA A 90 23.90 -7.79 2.85
C ALA A 90 24.71 -7.69 1.55
N THR A 91 24.40 -8.51 0.55
CA THR A 91 25.04 -8.51 -0.76
C THR A 91 24.59 -7.35 -1.62
N MET A 92 23.32 -6.94 -1.51
CA MET A 92 22.77 -5.81 -2.27
C MET A 92 23.35 -4.45 -1.84
N ILE A 93 23.57 -4.27 -0.53
CA ILE A 93 24.00 -2.99 0.03
C ILE A 93 25.11 -3.24 1.05
N PRO A 94 26.38 -3.01 0.69
CA PRO A 94 27.48 -3.02 1.63
C PRO A 94 27.28 -1.95 2.72
N GLY A 95 27.57 -2.32 3.97
CA GLY A 95 27.44 -1.42 5.12
C GLY A 95 26.07 -1.46 5.80
N VAL A 96 26.07 -1.86 7.08
CA VAL A 96 24.87 -2.02 7.89
C VAL A 96 24.07 -0.71 8.02
N VAL A 97 24.76 0.42 8.15
CA VAL A 97 24.12 1.74 8.33
C VAL A 97 23.40 2.18 7.06
N LYS A 98 24.06 2.09 5.89
CA LYS A 98 23.46 2.45 4.59
C LYS A 98 22.21 1.61 4.33
N ARG A 99 22.30 0.30 4.54
CA ARG A 99 21.18 -0.65 4.38
C ARG A 99 20.02 -0.34 5.31
N ARG A 100 20.27 -0.14 6.62
CA ARG A 100 19.23 0.22 7.58
C ARG A 100 18.55 1.54 7.24
N LYS A 101 19.32 2.56 6.83
CA LYS A 101 18.79 3.86 6.44
C LYS A 101 17.85 3.74 5.24
N LEU A 102 18.26 3.04 4.17
CA LEU A 102 17.42 2.86 2.99
C LEU A 102 16.15 2.05 3.32
N THR A 103 16.29 0.97 4.09
CA THR A 103 15.16 0.15 4.55
C THR A 103 14.16 1.02 5.32
N SER A 104 14.62 1.79 6.30
CA SER A 104 13.74 2.66 7.10
C SER A 104 13.06 3.74 6.24
N HIS A 105 13.77 4.33 5.28
CA HIS A 105 13.19 5.34 4.39
C HIS A 105 12.06 4.75 3.52
N ILE A 106 12.30 3.58 2.91
CA ILE A 106 11.29 2.92 2.08
C ILE A 106 10.09 2.47 2.94
N SER A 107 10.33 1.90 4.13
CA SER A 107 9.26 1.56 5.08
C SER A 107 8.39 2.78 5.41
N ALA A 108 9.02 3.93 5.69
CA ALA A 108 8.30 5.16 6.03
C ALA A 108 7.45 5.67 4.86
N ASP A 109 7.95 5.60 3.63
CA ASP A 109 7.19 6.01 2.44
C ASP A 109 5.98 5.09 2.21
N TRP A 110 6.17 3.78 2.36
CA TRP A 110 5.11 2.78 2.18
C TRP A 110 4.02 2.96 3.24
N HIS A 111 4.42 3.16 4.49
CA HIS A 111 3.49 3.45 5.58
C HIS A 111 2.73 4.76 5.34
N THR A 112 3.43 5.82 4.92
CA THR A 112 2.82 7.13 4.62
C THR A 112 1.80 7.02 3.48
N SER A 113 2.16 6.33 2.40
CA SER A 113 1.24 6.10 1.26
C SER A 113 0.01 5.29 1.68
N SER A 114 0.20 4.30 2.56
CA SER A 114 -0.89 3.52 3.14
C SER A 114 -1.87 4.38 3.93
N ILE A 115 -1.37 5.26 4.81
CA ILE A 115 -2.19 6.19 5.59
C ILE A 115 -2.94 7.15 4.67
N ARG A 116 -2.26 7.74 3.68
CA ARG A 116 -2.88 8.70 2.73
C ARG A 116 -4.03 8.05 1.97
N LEU A 117 -3.82 6.84 1.43
CA LEU A 117 -4.86 6.12 0.71
C LEU A 117 -6.02 5.73 1.62
N ALA A 118 -5.73 5.18 2.80
CA ALA A 118 -6.76 4.81 3.78
C ALA A 118 -7.60 6.02 4.20
N GLY A 119 -6.96 7.15 4.50
CA GLY A 119 -7.64 8.41 4.83
C GLY A 119 -8.51 8.93 3.68
N ARG A 120 -8.03 8.82 2.43
CA ARG A 120 -8.80 9.22 1.25
C ARG A 120 -10.06 8.36 1.07
N ILE A 121 -9.94 7.04 1.16
CA ILE A 121 -11.06 6.08 1.07
C ILE A 121 -12.07 6.35 2.19
N PHE A 122 -11.60 6.38 3.43
CA PHE A 122 -12.46 6.57 4.60
C PHE A 122 -13.18 7.92 4.57
N GLY A 123 -12.46 9.00 4.24
CA GLY A 123 -13.06 10.32 4.11
C GLY A 123 -14.12 10.41 3.02
N SER A 124 -13.98 9.66 1.92
CA SER A 124 -15.02 9.54 0.89
C SER A 124 -16.29 8.89 1.42
N ILE A 125 -16.14 7.79 2.16
CA ILE A 125 -17.27 7.08 2.78
C ILE A 125 -17.99 8.00 3.77
N GLN A 126 -17.26 8.69 4.63
CA GLN A 126 -17.85 9.63 5.59
C GLN A 126 -18.65 10.74 4.90
N ARG A 127 -18.13 11.32 3.80
CA ARG A 127 -18.86 12.33 3.03
C ARG A 127 -20.14 11.77 2.39
N THR A 128 -20.08 10.58 1.80
CA THR A 128 -21.26 9.92 1.24
C THR A 128 -22.30 9.62 2.32
N MET A 129 -21.87 9.22 3.51
CA MET A 129 -22.77 8.99 4.64
C MET A 129 -23.42 10.28 5.13
N ALA A 130 -22.64 11.34 5.31
CA ALA A 130 -23.15 12.64 5.75
C ALA A 130 -24.17 13.23 4.76
N ALA A 131 -23.91 13.17 3.45
CA ALA A 131 -24.82 13.66 2.42
C ALA A 131 -26.16 12.90 2.41
N ARG A 132 -26.14 11.59 2.68
CA ARG A 132 -27.37 10.79 2.79
C ARG A 132 -28.17 11.11 4.04
N VAL A 133 -27.51 11.40 5.16
CA VAL A 133 -28.20 11.86 6.38
C VAL A 133 -28.84 13.22 6.15
N ALA A 134 -28.13 14.15 5.49
CA ALA A 134 -28.64 15.49 5.21
C ALA A 134 -29.81 15.52 4.20
N GLY A 135 -29.85 14.59 3.24
CA GLY A 135 -30.95 14.47 2.27
C GLY A 135 -32.11 13.57 2.70
N ALA A 136 -32.04 12.97 3.89
CA ALA A 136 -33.12 12.18 4.49
C ALA A 136 -33.90 12.96 5.57
N VAL A 137 -33.66 14.28 5.66
CA VAL A 137 -34.41 15.25 6.46
C VAL A 137 -35.32 16.07 5.54
#